data_AF-A0A924SEI6-F1
#
_entry.id   AF-A0A924SEI6-F1
#
_cell.length_a   1.000
_cell.length_b   1.000
_cell.length_c   1.000
_cell.angle_alpha   90.00
_cell.angle_beta   90.00
_cell.angle_gamma   90.00
#
_symmetry.space_group_name_H-M   'P 1'
#
loop_
_entity.id
_entity.type
_entity.pdbx_description
1 polymer ?
#
loop_
_entity_poly.entity_id
_entity_poly.type
_entity_poly.pdbx_seq_one_letter_code
_entity_poly.pdbx_strand_id
1 'polypeptide(L)'
;VPLAGEIGGYVSVAAVDLPSYRAQLDDIARLLHDTVNTAHAGGLGTDGSTGQPFFSGTTAASITVDPALTTASLAASASGSTADGNNALAVATALRGGSPSVGDTLRGLGSRIGQATANANRNAATQKASVISAQAVRASADGVSVDEEMVDLVKYQHSYEAAAKVISIADGMLDKIINEMVR
;
A
#
# COMPACT_ATOMS: atom_id res chain seq x y z
N VAL A 1 -9.94 6.49 17.69
CA VAL A 1 -8.45 6.55 17.72
C VAL A 1 -7.98 6.36 16.29
N PRO A 2 -7.10 7.21 15.72
CA PRO A 2 -6.54 6.92 14.41
C PRO A 2 -5.85 5.56 14.51
N LEU A 3 -6.27 4.60 13.69
CA LEU A 3 -5.60 3.30 13.66
C LEU A 3 -4.22 3.52 13.05
N ALA A 4 -3.17 3.16 13.81
CA ALA A 4 -1.78 3.38 13.44
C ALA A 4 -1.02 2.05 13.33
N GLY A 5 0.20 2.10 12.81
CA GLY A 5 1.04 0.92 12.63
C GLY A 5 0.44 -0.08 11.65
N GLU A 6 0.81 -1.35 11.81
CA GLU A 6 0.44 -2.43 10.89
C GLU A 6 -1.08 -2.66 10.84
N ILE A 7 -1.76 -2.62 11.99
CA ILE A 7 -3.22 -2.77 12.08
C ILE A 7 -3.92 -1.63 11.34
N GLY A 8 -3.43 -0.38 11.46
CA GLY A 8 -3.93 0.74 10.67
C GLY A 8 -3.76 0.54 9.17
N GLY A 9 -2.63 -0.04 8.75
CA GLY A 9 -2.39 -0.43 7.36
C GLY A 9 -3.41 -1.44 6.83
N TYR A 10 -3.63 -2.55 7.54
CA TYR A 10 -4.62 -3.55 7.14
C TYR A 10 -6.04 -3.00 7.08
N VAL A 11 -6.44 -2.19 8.08
CA VAL A 11 -7.76 -1.57 8.07
C VAL A 11 -7.90 -0.59 6.91
N SER A 12 -6.87 0.19 6.59
CA SER A 12 -6.88 1.08 5.41
C SER A 12 -7.10 0.28 4.12
N VAL A 13 -6.38 -0.82 3.93
CA VAL A 13 -6.55 -1.67 2.74
C VAL A 13 -7.95 -2.26 2.68
N ALA A 14 -8.44 -2.79 3.80
CA ALA A 14 -9.75 -3.44 3.87
C ALA A 14 -10.92 -2.47 3.70
N ALA A 15 -10.81 -1.26 4.25
CA ALA A 15 -11.90 -0.29 4.30
C ALA A 15 -11.88 0.73 3.14
N VAL A 16 -10.73 0.94 2.50
CA VAL A 16 -10.57 1.98 1.46
C VAL A 16 -10.17 1.36 0.12
N ASP A 17 -9.06 0.64 0.08
CA ASP A 17 -8.49 0.18 -1.19
C ASP A 17 -9.33 -0.94 -1.83
N LEU A 18 -9.67 -1.99 -1.08
CA LEU A 18 -10.45 -3.11 -1.60
C LEU A 18 -11.86 -2.70 -2.06
N PRO A 19 -12.63 -1.89 -1.31
CA PRO A 19 -13.92 -1.38 -1.81
C PRO A 19 -13.78 -0.53 -3.06
N SER A 20 -12.74 0.30 -3.16
CA SER A 20 -12.46 1.10 -4.35
C SER A 20 -12.16 0.23 -5.57
N TYR A 21 -11.32 -0.81 -5.43
CA TYR A 21 -11.03 -1.73 -6.52
C TYR A 21 -12.25 -2.57 -6.93
N ARG A 22 -13.08 -2.97 -5.96
CA ARG A 22 -14.35 -3.65 -6.24
C ARG A 22 -15.30 -2.76 -7.05
N ALA A 23 -15.45 -1.50 -6.66
CA ALA A 23 -16.28 -0.55 -7.41
C ALA A 23 -15.77 -0.37 -8.85
N GLN A 24 -14.44 -0.27 -9.04
CA GLN A 24 -13.85 -0.19 -10.38
C GLN A 24 -14.09 -1.46 -11.21
N LEU A 25 -14.09 -2.64 -10.60
CA LEU A 25 -14.46 -3.88 -11.30
C LEU A 25 -15.95 -3.89 -11.69
N ASP A 26 -16.83 -3.41 -10.80
CA ASP A 26 -18.25 -3.28 -11.10
C ASP A 26 -18.50 -2.27 -12.24
N ASP A 27 -17.72 -1.19 -12.32
CA ASP A 27 -17.77 -0.25 -13.43
C ASP A 27 -17.32 -0.86 -14.76
N ILE A 28 -16.27 -1.70 -14.74
CA ILE A 28 -15.82 -2.45 -15.94
C ILE A 28 -16.89 -3.42 -16.40
N ALA A 29 -17.52 -4.15 -15.46
CA ALA A 29 -18.60 -5.09 -15.77
C ALA A 29 -19.79 -4.34 -16.39
N ARG A 30 -20.19 -3.19 -15.83
CA ARG A 30 -21.25 -2.35 -16.38
C ARG A 30 -20.91 -1.83 -17.77
N LEU A 31 -19.67 -1.36 -17.99
CA LEU A 31 -19.24 -0.89 -19.30
C LEU A 31 -19.30 -2.02 -20.34
N LEU A 32 -18.86 -3.23 -19.99
CA LEU A 32 -18.97 -4.41 -20.85
C LEU A 32 -20.44 -4.73 -21.16
N HIS A 33 -21.27 -4.83 -20.11
CA HIS A 33 -22.71 -5.07 -20.21
C HIS A 33 -23.37 -4.06 -21.16
N ASP A 34 -23.18 -2.77 -20.92
CA ASP A 34 -23.84 -1.71 -21.68
C ASP A 34 -23.35 -1.66 -23.13
N THR A 35 -22.04 -1.82 -23.35
CA THR A 35 -21.45 -1.82 -24.69
C THR A 35 -22.00 -2.97 -25.54
N VAL A 36 -22.04 -4.19 -24.98
CA VAL A 36 -22.51 -5.37 -25.71
C VAL A 36 -24.02 -5.33 -25.88
N ASN A 37 -24.79 -5.02 -24.83
CA ASN A 37 -26.25 -4.99 -24.93
C ASN A 37 -26.73 -3.92 -25.91
N THR A 38 -26.09 -2.75 -25.93
CA THR A 38 -26.43 -1.68 -26.87
C THR A 38 -26.19 -2.11 -28.31
N ALA A 39 -25.03 -2.71 -28.61
CA ALA A 39 -24.73 -3.17 -29.97
C ALA A 39 -25.56 -4.41 -30.37
N HIS A 40 -25.75 -5.37 -29.45
CA HIS A 40 -26.56 -6.56 -29.68
C HIS A 40 -28.02 -6.22 -30.01
N ALA A 41 -28.60 -5.24 -29.30
CA ALA A 41 -29.98 -4.80 -29.52
C ALA A 41 -30.23 -4.24 -30.93
N GLY A 42 -29.20 -3.81 -31.65
CA GLY A 42 -29.30 -3.33 -33.04
C GLY A 42 -29.39 -4.43 -34.10
N GLY A 43 -29.24 -5.70 -33.71
CA GLY A 43 -29.30 -6.85 -34.63
C GLY A 43 -30.64 -7.58 -34.62
N LEU A 44 -30.66 -8.67 -35.38
CA LEU A 44 -31.78 -9.59 -35.53
C LEU A 44 -31.32 -11.03 -35.28
N GLY A 45 -32.12 -11.77 -34.51
CA GLY A 45 -32.02 -13.21 -34.36
C GLY A 45 -32.50 -13.95 -35.61
N THR A 46 -32.21 -15.25 -35.68
CA THR A 46 -32.69 -16.11 -36.79
C THR A 46 -34.19 -16.41 -36.68
N ASP A 47 -34.80 -16.16 -35.52
CA ASP A 47 -36.25 -16.15 -35.29
C ASP A 47 -36.90 -14.78 -35.54
N GLY A 48 -36.11 -13.77 -35.97
CA GLY A 48 -36.57 -12.39 -36.17
C GLY A 48 -36.67 -11.57 -34.90
N SER A 49 -36.27 -12.09 -33.73
CA SER A 49 -36.21 -11.33 -32.49
C SER A 49 -35.16 -10.22 -32.54
N THR A 50 -35.39 -9.15 -31.80
CA THR A 50 -34.49 -8.00 -31.69
C THR A 50 -34.65 -7.32 -30.33
N GLY A 51 -33.71 -6.46 -29.95
CA GLY A 51 -33.77 -5.71 -28.70
C GLY A 51 -33.60 -6.52 -27.41
N GLN A 52 -33.37 -7.83 -27.50
CA GLN A 52 -33.08 -8.66 -26.33
C GLN A 52 -31.67 -8.35 -25.81
N PRO A 53 -31.49 -8.15 -24.50
CA PRO A 53 -30.17 -7.98 -23.91
C PRO A 53 -29.34 -9.26 -24.04
N PHE A 54 -28.04 -9.11 -24.25
CA PHE A 54 -27.09 -10.22 -24.27
C PHE A 54 -26.66 -10.62 -22.86
N PHE A 55 -26.41 -9.64 -22.00
CA PHE A 55 -26.06 -9.80 -20.59
C PHE A 55 -27.18 -9.33 -19.68
N SER A 56 -27.29 -9.98 -18.53
CA SER A 56 -28.06 -9.52 -17.36
C SER A 56 -27.11 -9.30 -16.18
N GLY A 57 -27.53 -8.49 -15.21
CA GLY A 57 -26.70 -8.06 -14.09
C GLY A 57 -25.61 -7.04 -14.51
N THR A 58 -25.27 -6.13 -13.60
CA THR A 58 -24.43 -4.96 -13.93
C THR A 58 -23.16 -4.83 -13.09
N THR A 59 -22.94 -5.75 -12.16
CA THR A 59 -21.75 -5.80 -11.30
C THR A 59 -20.83 -6.94 -11.71
N ALA A 60 -19.56 -6.89 -11.33
CA ALA A 60 -18.60 -7.95 -11.64
C ALA A 60 -19.01 -9.30 -11.01
N ALA A 61 -19.74 -9.26 -9.90
CA ALA A 61 -20.25 -10.46 -9.23
C ALA A 61 -21.53 -11.02 -9.85
N SER A 62 -22.31 -10.20 -10.55
CA SER A 62 -23.65 -10.57 -11.03
C SER A 62 -23.76 -10.70 -12.56
N ILE A 63 -22.80 -10.17 -13.31
CA ILE A 63 -22.86 -10.17 -14.77
C ILE A 63 -22.87 -11.61 -15.29
N THR A 64 -23.87 -11.93 -16.13
CA THR A 64 -24.05 -13.22 -16.76
C THR A 64 -24.72 -13.05 -18.11
N VAL A 65 -24.60 -14.03 -19.01
CA VAL A 65 -25.44 -14.07 -20.21
C VAL A 65 -26.90 -14.13 -19.78
N ASP A 66 -27.75 -13.35 -20.45
CA ASP A 66 -29.18 -13.29 -20.12
C ASP A 66 -29.80 -14.69 -20.32
N PRO A 67 -30.45 -15.27 -19.29
CA PRO A 67 -31.01 -16.61 -19.38
C PRO A 67 -32.20 -16.72 -20.35
N ALA A 68 -32.82 -15.60 -20.76
CA ALA A 68 -33.84 -15.59 -21.80
C ALA A 68 -33.24 -15.65 -23.22
N LEU A 69 -31.92 -15.46 -23.36
CA LEU A 69 -31.24 -15.53 -24.64
C LEU A 69 -31.11 -16.99 -25.10
N THR A 70 -31.53 -17.24 -26.33
CA THR A 70 -31.38 -18.53 -27.02
C THR A 70 -30.49 -18.37 -28.24
N THR A 71 -30.09 -19.48 -28.86
CA THR A 71 -29.36 -19.44 -30.14
C THR A 71 -30.18 -18.83 -31.27
N ALA A 72 -31.51 -18.95 -31.23
CA ALA A 72 -32.40 -18.35 -32.20
C ALA A 72 -32.52 -16.83 -32.02
N SER A 73 -32.50 -16.37 -30.77
CA SER A 73 -32.61 -14.96 -30.43
C SER A 73 -31.28 -14.21 -30.34
N LEU A 74 -30.17 -14.87 -30.69
CA LEU A 74 -28.86 -14.25 -30.76
C LEU A 74 -28.82 -13.29 -31.96
N ALA A 75 -28.80 -12.00 -31.68
CA ALA A 75 -28.94 -10.93 -32.65
C ALA A 75 -27.63 -10.66 -33.42
N ALA A 76 -27.08 -11.66 -34.09
CA ALA A 76 -25.80 -11.57 -34.81
C ALA A 76 -25.93 -10.94 -36.21
N SER A 77 -27.13 -10.96 -36.78
CA SER A 77 -27.42 -10.47 -38.13
C SER A 77 -27.88 -9.01 -38.11
N ALA A 78 -27.52 -8.23 -39.13
CA ALA A 78 -28.08 -6.88 -39.31
C ALA A 78 -29.34 -6.91 -40.22
N SER A 79 -29.46 -7.94 -41.06
CA SER A 79 -30.53 -8.10 -42.06
C SER A 79 -31.54 -9.19 -41.73
N GLY A 80 -31.30 -10.01 -40.70
CA GLY A 80 -32.08 -11.21 -40.37
C GLY A 80 -31.70 -12.45 -41.19
N SER A 81 -30.76 -12.33 -42.14
CA SER A 81 -30.22 -13.48 -42.88
C SER A 81 -29.33 -14.34 -41.98
N THR A 82 -29.46 -15.67 -42.11
CA THR A 82 -28.67 -16.65 -41.34
C THR A 82 -27.17 -16.67 -41.69
N ALA A 83 -26.79 -16.07 -42.82
CA ALA A 83 -25.38 -15.93 -43.25
C ALA A 83 -24.80 -14.54 -42.97
N ASP A 84 -25.55 -13.64 -42.34
CA ASP A 84 -25.12 -12.28 -42.03
C ASP A 84 -24.62 -12.19 -40.58
N GLY A 85 -23.33 -11.85 -40.43
CA GLY A 85 -22.67 -11.63 -39.14
C GLY A 85 -22.32 -10.17 -38.87
N ASN A 86 -22.90 -9.23 -39.59
CA ASN A 86 -22.51 -7.81 -39.51
C ASN A 86 -22.82 -7.20 -38.13
N ASN A 87 -23.88 -7.62 -37.44
CA ASN A 87 -24.13 -7.12 -36.08
C ASN A 87 -23.13 -7.71 -35.07
N ALA A 88 -22.72 -8.97 -35.24
CA ALA A 88 -21.63 -9.54 -34.44
C ALA A 88 -20.30 -8.77 -34.64
N LEU A 89 -20.01 -8.34 -35.88
CA LEU A 89 -18.89 -7.45 -36.16
C LEU A 89 -19.05 -6.06 -35.51
N ALA A 90 -20.27 -5.52 -35.48
CA ALA A 90 -20.56 -4.26 -34.81
C ALA A 90 -20.33 -4.36 -33.29
N VAL A 91 -20.78 -5.45 -32.64
CA VAL A 91 -20.49 -5.74 -31.22
C VAL A 91 -18.98 -5.80 -30.97
N ALA A 92 -18.23 -6.54 -31.79
CA ALA A 92 -16.77 -6.63 -31.68
C ALA A 92 -16.09 -5.26 -31.88
N THR A 93 -16.62 -4.43 -32.77
CA THR A 93 -16.12 -3.07 -33.01
C THR A 93 -16.42 -2.16 -31.83
N ALA A 94 -17.61 -2.22 -31.25
CA ALA A 94 -18.00 -1.43 -30.08
C ALA A 94 -17.10 -1.73 -28.87
N LEU A 95 -16.78 -3.00 -28.63
CA LEU A 95 -15.85 -3.44 -27.57
C LEU A 95 -14.44 -2.85 -27.72
N ARG A 96 -13.99 -2.61 -28.96
CA ARG A 96 -12.65 -2.07 -29.26
C ARG A 96 -12.64 -0.55 -29.43
N GLY A 97 -13.75 0.04 -29.84
CA GLY A 97 -13.83 1.43 -30.31
C GLY A 97 -14.25 2.46 -29.26
N GLY A 98 -14.75 2.03 -28.09
CA GLY A 98 -15.05 2.94 -26.99
C GLY A 98 -13.82 3.73 -26.52
N SER A 99 -14.03 4.93 -25.97
CA SER A 99 -12.97 5.74 -25.37
C SER A 99 -13.35 6.16 -23.94
N PRO A 100 -12.76 5.55 -22.89
CA PRO A 100 -11.87 4.38 -22.93
C PRO A 100 -12.63 3.10 -23.34
N SER A 101 -11.95 2.18 -24.03
CA SER A 101 -12.55 0.87 -24.33
C SER A 101 -12.67 0.02 -23.06
N VAL A 102 -13.43 -1.08 -23.12
CA VAL A 102 -13.48 -2.06 -22.01
C VAL A 102 -12.07 -2.56 -21.69
N GLY A 103 -11.28 -2.84 -22.73
CA GLY A 103 -9.89 -3.28 -22.58
C GLY A 103 -8.97 -2.22 -21.97
N ASP A 104 -9.15 -0.94 -22.34
CA ASP A 104 -8.37 0.16 -21.74
C ASP A 104 -8.70 0.34 -20.27
N THR A 105 -9.98 0.26 -19.91
CA THR A 105 -10.44 0.41 -18.52
C THR A 105 -9.89 -0.71 -17.65
N LEU A 106 -9.89 -1.96 -18.15
CA LEU A 106 -9.30 -3.11 -17.46
C LEU A 106 -7.78 -2.96 -17.26
N ARG A 107 -7.04 -2.55 -18.31
CA ARG A 107 -5.60 -2.26 -18.20
C ARG A 107 -5.33 -1.11 -17.21
N GLY A 108 -6.20 -0.10 -17.21
CA GLY A 108 -6.13 1.04 -16.30
C GLY A 108 -6.24 0.62 -14.83
N LEU A 109 -7.15 -0.30 -14.51
CA LEU A 109 -7.26 -0.87 -13.16
C LEU A 109 -5.97 -1.61 -12.75
N GLY A 110 -5.45 -2.48 -13.63
CA GLY A 110 -4.19 -3.19 -13.36
C GLY A 110 -3.01 -2.23 -13.13
N SER A 111 -2.91 -1.17 -13.94
CA SER A 111 -1.89 -0.13 -13.76
C SER A 111 -2.05 0.62 -12.43
N ARG A 112 -3.28 0.97 -12.03
CA ARG A 112 -3.56 1.64 -10.75
C ARG A 112 -3.13 0.78 -9.57
N ILE A 113 -3.50 -0.51 -9.56
CA ILE A 113 -3.10 -1.45 -8.50
C ILE A 113 -1.56 -1.56 -8.44
N GLY A 114 -0.91 -1.70 -9.60
CA GLY A 114 0.54 -1.77 -9.70
C GLY A 114 1.24 -0.52 -9.15
N GLN A 115 0.75 0.67 -9.51
CA GLN A 115 1.27 1.94 -9.01
C GLN A 115 1.04 2.10 -7.51
N ALA A 116 -0.15 1.78 -7.00
CA ALA A 116 -0.46 1.83 -5.58
C ALA A 116 0.48 0.93 -4.77
N THR A 117 0.72 -0.29 -5.25
CA THR A 117 1.62 -1.26 -4.62
C THR A 117 3.07 -0.77 -4.65
N ALA A 118 3.54 -0.26 -5.79
CA ALA A 118 4.88 0.28 -5.92
C ALA A 118 5.11 1.48 -4.99
N ASN A 119 4.13 2.37 -4.85
CA ASN A 119 4.19 3.51 -3.96
C ASN A 119 4.17 3.07 -2.49
N ALA A 120 3.32 2.11 -2.11
CA ALA A 120 3.29 1.56 -0.76
C ALA A 120 4.65 0.94 -0.37
N ASN A 121 5.27 0.18 -1.27
CA ASN A 121 6.59 -0.42 -1.05
C ASN A 121 7.70 0.64 -0.90
N ARG A 122 7.70 1.68 -1.74
CA ARG A 122 8.65 2.79 -1.63
C ARG A 122 8.49 3.52 -0.30
N ASN A 123 7.25 3.86 0.07
CA ASN A 123 6.96 4.55 1.32
C ASN A 123 7.40 3.72 2.53
N ALA A 124 7.15 2.40 2.53
CA ALA A 124 7.61 1.50 3.57
C ALA A 124 9.14 1.46 3.67
N ALA A 125 9.84 1.40 2.53
CA ALA A 125 11.31 1.43 2.49
C ALA A 125 11.89 2.74 3.01
N THR A 126 11.32 3.89 2.60
CA THR A 126 11.69 5.22 3.10
C THR A 126 11.47 5.33 4.59
N GLN A 127 10.30 4.91 5.09
CA GLN A 127 9.99 4.94 6.52
C GLN A 127 10.97 4.09 7.33
N LYS A 128 11.32 2.90 6.82
CA LYS A 128 12.32 2.02 7.45
C LYS A 128 13.70 2.67 7.50
N ALA A 129 14.13 3.32 6.42
CA ALA A 129 15.40 4.05 6.37
C ALA A 129 15.42 5.21 7.38
N SER A 130 14.32 5.97 7.50
CA SER A 130 14.20 7.04 8.49
C SER A 130 14.26 6.52 9.93
N VAL A 131 13.62 5.38 10.22
CA VAL A 131 13.70 4.74 11.54
C VAL A 131 15.14 4.32 11.87
N ILE A 132 15.85 3.70 10.93
CA ILE A 132 17.25 3.31 11.11
C ILE A 132 18.14 4.53 11.37
N SER A 133 17.95 5.61 10.59
CA SER A 133 18.69 6.86 10.79
C SER A 133 18.43 7.50 12.16
N ALA A 134 17.16 7.55 12.59
CA ALA A 134 16.81 8.08 13.90
C ALA A 134 17.39 7.23 15.05
N GLN A 135 17.39 5.90 14.89
CA GLN A 135 18.03 4.99 15.85
C GLN A 135 19.55 5.21 15.92
N ALA A 136 20.22 5.44 14.79
CA ALA A 136 21.65 5.74 14.76
C ALA A 136 21.97 7.06 15.47
N VAL A 137 21.21 8.12 15.20
CA VAL A 137 21.37 9.43 15.90
C VAL A 137 21.16 9.26 17.40
N ARG A 138 20.13 8.52 17.81
CA ARG A 138 19.88 8.23 19.21
C ARG A 138 21.05 7.47 19.84
N ALA A 139 21.55 6.42 19.18
CA ALA A 139 22.68 5.65 19.68
C ALA A 139 23.98 6.49 19.78
N SER A 140 24.18 7.47 18.90
CA SER A 140 25.31 8.40 18.99
C SER A 140 25.15 9.43 20.12
N ALA A 141 23.92 9.85 20.43
CA ALA A 141 23.66 10.79 21.53
C ALA A 141 23.69 10.10 22.92
N ASP A 142 23.16 8.88 22.99
CA ASP A 142 23.13 8.05 24.20
C ASP A 142 24.45 7.26 24.38
N GLY A 143 25.32 7.26 23.37
CA GLY A 143 26.59 6.55 23.37
C GLY A 143 27.63 7.28 24.19
N VAL A 144 27.81 6.88 25.45
CA VAL A 144 28.95 7.32 26.26
C VAL A 144 30.22 6.63 25.73
N SER A 145 31.29 7.39 25.55
CA SER A 145 32.58 6.80 25.16
C SER A 145 33.17 6.08 26.37
N VAL A 146 33.34 4.75 26.30
CA VAL A 146 34.00 3.96 27.36
C VAL A 146 35.39 4.49 27.65
N ASP A 147 36.08 5.05 26.65
CA ASP A 147 37.39 5.67 26.84
C ASP A 147 37.31 6.98 27.64
N GLU A 148 36.27 7.81 27.42
CA GLU A 148 36.04 9.00 28.26
C GLU A 148 35.62 8.62 29.67
N GLU A 149 34.74 7.62 29.84
CA GLU A 149 34.39 7.10 31.17
C GLU A 149 35.63 6.54 31.88
N MET A 150 36.52 5.82 31.18
CA MET A 150 37.77 5.32 31.76
C MET A 150 38.73 6.46 32.14
N VAL A 151 38.86 7.50 31.31
CA VAL A 151 39.69 8.67 31.63
C VAL A 151 39.14 9.40 32.85
N ASP A 152 37.82 9.58 32.94
CA ASP A 152 37.18 10.18 34.11
C ASP A 152 37.35 9.29 35.35
N LEU A 153 37.25 7.97 35.22
CA LEU A 153 37.47 7.01 36.31
C LEU A 153 38.92 7.10 36.83
N VAL A 154 39.91 7.13 35.95
CA VAL A 154 41.33 7.31 36.32
C VAL A 154 41.56 8.68 36.98
N LYS A 155 40.94 9.74 36.45
CA LYS A 155 41.01 11.08 37.03
C LYS A 155 40.42 11.12 38.44
N TYR A 156 39.29 10.46 38.67
CA TYR A 156 38.69 10.34 40.00
C TYR A 156 39.54 9.50 40.94
N GLN A 157 40.15 8.41 40.48
CA GLN A 157 41.11 7.63 41.26
C GLN A 157 42.31 8.47 41.71
N HIS A 158 42.96 9.20 40.79
CA HIS A 158 44.07 10.08 41.14
C HIS A 158 43.66 11.23 42.07
N SER A 159 42.48 11.81 41.88
CA SER A 159 41.96 12.85 42.77
C SER A 159 41.73 12.31 44.19
N TYR A 160 41.24 11.08 44.31
CA TYR A 160 41.07 10.40 45.59
C TYR A 160 42.41 10.08 46.26
N GLU A 161 43.39 9.57 45.52
CA GLU A 161 44.75 9.33 46.01
C GLU A 161 45.43 10.64 46.47
N ALA A 162 45.25 11.73 45.73
CA ALA A 162 45.76 13.04 46.09
C ALA A 162 45.10 13.57 47.37
N ALA A 163 43.77 13.43 47.50
CA ALA A 163 43.05 13.79 48.72
C ALA A 163 43.52 12.97 49.93
N ALA A 164 43.73 11.66 49.76
CA ALA A 164 44.26 10.79 50.81
C ALA A 164 45.68 11.20 51.24
N LYS A 165 46.55 11.60 50.29
CA LYS A 165 47.88 12.16 50.61
C LYS A 165 47.80 13.48 51.39
N VAL A 166 46.89 14.38 51.01
CA VAL A 166 46.70 15.65 51.73
C VAL A 166 46.24 15.38 53.17
N ILE A 167 45.32 14.43 53.37
CA ILE A 167 44.89 13.99 54.71
C ILE A 167 46.06 13.41 55.48
N SER A 168 46.86 12.52 54.88
CA SER A 168 48.03 11.93 55.55
C SER A 168 49.09 12.98 55.91
N ILE A 169 49.30 14.00 55.09
CA ILE A 169 50.20 15.11 55.40
C ILE A 169 49.61 15.96 56.54
N ALA A 170 48.31 16.23 56.53
CA ALA A 170 47.64 16.94 57.61
C ALA A 170 47.73 16.17 58.93
N ASP A 171 47.50 14.86 58.93
CA ASP A 171 47.68 13.98 60.08
C ASP A 171 49.13 14.00 60.57
N GLY A 172 50.12 13.92 59.67
CA GLY A 172 51.53 14.02 60.04
C GLY A 172 51.92 15.39 60.61
N MET A 173 51.30 16.48 60.13
CA MET A 173 51.47 17.82 60.71
C MET A 173 50.82 17.93 62.09
N LEU A 174 49.63 17.36 62.27
CA LEU A 174 48.95 17.30 63.56
C LEU A 174 49.74 16.47 64.57
N ASP A 175 50.28 15.33 64.17
CA ASP A 175 51.13 14.49 65.02
C ASP A 175 52.41 15.23 65.44
N LYS A 176 53.07 15.96 64.54
CA LYS A 176 54.24 16.78 64.92
C LYS A 176 53.87 17.90 65.89
N ILE A 177 52.75 18.58 65.66
CA ILE A 177 52.27 19.65 66.55
C ILE A 177 51.94 19.10 67.95
N ILE A 178 51.29 17.93 68.02
CA ILE A 178 50.80 17.36 69.28
C ILE A 178 51.91 16.61 70.03
N ASN A 179 52.77 15.85 69.35
CA ASN A 179 53.76 14.98 70.01
C ASN A 179 55.18 15.56 70.06
N GLU A 180 55.60 16.48 69.17
CA GLU A 180 56.96 17.08 69.22
C GLU A 180 57.01 18.44 69.93
N MET A 181 55.92 19.21 70.03
CA MET A 181 55.91 20.49 70.79
C MET A 181 55.54 20.37 72.28
N VAL A 182 55.14 19.18 72.75
CA VAL A 182 54.77 18.93 74.16
C VAL A 182 55.96 18.38 74.98
N ARG A 183 57.19 18.48 74.45
CA ARG A 183 58.41 18.14 75.18
C ARG A 183 59.24 19.35 75.58
#